data_AF-A0A0E3BJ67-F1
#
_entry.id   AF-A0A0E3BJ67-F1
#
_cell.length_a   1.000
_cell.length_b   1.000
_cell.length_c   1.000
_cell.angle_alpha   90.00
_cell.angle_beta   90.00
_cell.angle_gamma   90.00
#
_symmetry.space_group_name_H-M   'P 1'
#
loop_
_entity.id
_entity.type
_entity.pdbx_description
1 polymer ?
#
loop_
_entity_poly.entity_id
_entity_poly.type
_entity_poly.pdbx_seq_one_letter_code
_entity_poly.pdbx_strand_id
1 'polypeptide(L)'
;MTAVQIREQFAQKREQGLRAKDAAEALQLSEGAVIAAHGGEHDRTLKAVPLRAEWLDILKGLEACGTVMALTRNESTVHEKDGIYQNLSAQGPVGLALSREIDLRLFFMHWHAGFAVTEESANGNRPAMRSLQFYDAAGRAVHKVFAREATDMAAWNALVERFAEPSAGYVFREPAAKPAVKADAEIDVPALTQAWTDMKDTHEFFEMLRRFGVERQQAFRLVPQYCERLSTDAVAQLLGDAAVDGVSIMVFVGSSGCIQIHTGPVSNIQPMDGKDGVRWINVLDKGFNLHLRTDLIANVWVVQKPTSDGVVTSVEAFDAEGNNMAMFFGERKPGQPELQGWRDLVAGLPRKTEVAEAV
;
A
#
# COMPACT_ATOMS: atom_id res chain seq x y z
N MET A 1 4.65 -21.08 19.72
CA MET A 1 3.25 -21.39 20.09
C MET A 1 2.72 -22.47 19.16
N THR A 2 1.84 -23.36 19.63
CA THR A 2 1.16 -24.34 18.76
C THR A 2 0.02 -23.67 17.98
N ALA A 3 -0.42 -24.26 16.86
CA ALA A 3 -1.54 -23.71 16.08
C ALA A 3 -2.82 -23.57 16.91
N VAL A 4 -3.09 -24.51 17.82
CA VAL A 4 -4.23 -24.44 18.76
C VAL A 4 -4.14 -23.20 19.65
N GLN A 5 -2.98 -22.95 20.26
CA GLN A 5 -2.75 -21.79 21.13
C GLN A 5 -2.87 -20.47 20.36
N ILE A 6 -2.34 -20.41 19.14
CA ILE A 6 -2.43 -19.22 18.28
C ILE A 6 -3.90 -18.91 18.00
N ARG A 7 -4.67 -19.91 17.53
CA ARG A 7 -6.11 -19.76 17.29
C ARG A 7 -6.85 -19.30 18.54
N GLU A 8 -6.53 -19.90 19.69
CA GLU A 8 -7.13 -19.57 20.98
C GLU A 8 -6.97 -18.10 21.35
N GLN A 9 -5.72 -17.67 21.45
CA GLN A 9 -5.38 -16.31 21.85
C GLN A 9 -5.82 -15.28 20.80
N PHE A 10 -5.74 -15.63 19.51
CA PHE A 10 -6.19 -14.74 18.44
C PHE A 10 -7.68 -14.42 18.57
N ALA A 11 -8.56 -15.40 18.80
CA ALA A 11 -9.98 -15.09 18.93
C ALA A 11 -10.28 -14.28 20.21
N GLN A 12 -9.57 -14.52 21.31
CA GLN A 12 -9.71 -13.70 22.53
C GLN A 12 -9.37 -12.23 22.25
N LYS A 13 -8.33 -11.95 21.45
CA LYS A 13 -8.00 -10.59 21.01
C LYS A 13 -9.07 -9.99 20.09
N ARG A 14 -9.63 -10.81 19.18
CA ARG A 14 -10.72 -10.38 18.28
C ARG A 14 -12.00 -10.04 19.05
N GLU A 15 -12.34 -10.81 20.09
CA GLU A 15 -13.47 -10.54 21.00
C GLU A 15 -13.30 -9.23 21.78
N GLN A 16 -12.05 -8.81 22.05
CA GLN A 16 -11.72 -7.50 22.62
C GLN A 16 -11.85 -6.34 21.62
N GLY A 17 -12.25 -6.63 20.37
CA GLY A 17 -12.47 -5.63 19.32
C GLY A 17 -11.24 -5.29 18.48
N LEU A 18 -10.11 -6.00 18.67
CA LEU A 18 -8.90 -5.76 17.86
C LEU A 18 -9.12 -6.21 16.41
N ARG A 19 -8.55 -5.46 15.47
CA ARG A 19 -8.50 -5.89 14.07
C ARG A 19 -7.50 -7.04 13.94
N ALA A 20 -7.59 -7.82 12.85
CA ALA A 20 -6.76 -9.01 12.66
C ALA A 20 -5.24 -8.71 12.73
N LYS A 21 -4.82 -7.55 12.20
CA LYS A 21 -3.44 -7.06 12.32
C LYS A 21 -3.03 -6.89 13.78
N ASP A 22 -3.74 -6.01 14.49
CA ASP A 22 -3.44 -5.63 15.87
C ASP A 22 -3.50 -6.85 16.81
N ALA A 23 -4.43 -7.78 16.53
CA ALA A 23 -4.52 -9.05 17.25
C ALA A 23 -3.27 -9.92 17.04
N ALA A 24 -2.76 -10.04 15.80
CA ALA A 24 -1.53 -10.78 15.53
C ALA A 24 -0.32 -10.14 16.22
N GLU A 25 -0.21 -8.81 16.18
CA GLU A 25 0.86 -8.06 16.85
C GLU A 25 0.81 -8.20 18.37
N ALA A 26 -0.39 -8.20 18.96
CA ALA A 26 -0.58 -8.46 20.39
C ALA A 26 -0.16 -9.88 20.81
N LEU A 27 -0.08 -10.82 19.86
CA LEU A 27 0.47 -12.16 20.05
C LEU A 27 1.99 -12.23 19.74
N GLN A 28 2.60 -11.13 19.31
CA GLN A 28 3.98 -11.08 18.80
C GLN A 28 4.22 -12.04 17.63
N LEU A 29 3.23 -12.17 16.75
CA LEU A 29 3.28 -13.01 15.55
C LEU A 29 2.99 -12.18 14.31
N SER A 30 3.56 -12.58 13.18
CA SER A 30 3.17 -12.01 11.90
C SER A 30 1.76 -12.43 11.52
N GLU A 31 1.08 -11.57 10.76
CA GLU A 31 -0.29 -11.83 10.31
C GLU A 31 -0.38 -13.12 9.49
N GLY A 32 0.61 -13.38 8.62
CA GLY A 32 0.71 -14.61 7.85
C GLY A 32 0.83 -15.85 8.74
N ALA A 33 1.60 -15.79 9.83
CA ALA A 33 1.74 -16.90 10.77
C ALA A 33 0.42 -17.22 11.49
N VAL A 34 -0.34 -16.17 11.85
CA VAL A 34 -1.68 -16.34 12.43
C VAL A 34 -2.64 -16.96 11.42
N ILE A 35 -2.67 -16.50 10.17
CA ILE A 35 -3.52 -17.08 9.14
C ILE A 35 -3.14 -18.54 8.84
N ALA A 36 -1.85 -18.87 8.74
CA ALA A 36 -1.40 -20.23 8.55
C ALA A 36 -1.83 -21.16 9.70
N ALA A 37 -1.88 -20.67 10.93
CA ALA A 37 -2.39 -21.44 12.07
C ALA A 37 -3.89 -21.76 11.99
N HIS A 38 -4.64 -21.13 11.09
CA HIS A 38 -6.05 -21.43 10.81
C HIS A 38 -6.24 -22.38 9.61
N GLY A 39 -5.16 -23.07 9.19
CA GLY A 39 -5.23 -24.19 8.26
C GLY A 39 -5.75 -25.48 8.89
N GLY A 40 -6.31 -26.35 8.05
CA GLY A 40 -6.82 -27.67 8.45
C GLY A 40 -8.14 -27.63 9.21
N GLU A 41 -8.52 -28.79 9.78
CA GLU A 41 -9.78 -28.93 10.51
C GLU A 41 -9.68 -28.40 11.95
N HIS A 42 -10.64 -27.57 12.33
CA HIS A 42 -10.86 -27.07 13.70
C HIS A 42 -12.24 -26.41 13.79
N ASP A 43 -12.61 -25.84 14.93
CA ASP A 43 -13.94 -25.28 15.23
C ASP A 43 -14.05 -23.73 15.15
N ARG A 44 -12.92 -23.03 15.08
CA ARG A 44 -12.90 -21.54 14.98
C ARG A 44 -13.60 -20.98 13.74
N THR A 45 -14.10 -19.75 13.85
CA THR A 45 -14.81 -19.00 12.80
C THR A 45 -13.96 -18.63 11.59
N LEU A 46 -12.67 -18.33 11.80
CA LEU A 46 -11.72 -18.05 10.72
C LEU A 46 -11.13 -19.37 10.21
N LYS A 47 -11.22 -19.61 8.91
CA LYS A 47 -10.61 -20.75 8.19
C LYS A 47 -9.65 -20.23 7.12
N ALA A 48 -8.53 -20.90 6.95
CA ALA A 48 -7.57 -20.61 5.90
C ALA A 48 -7.25 -21.87 5.09
N VAL A 49 -7.32 -21.76 3.76
CA VAL A 49 -6.85 -22.79 2.83
C VAL A 49 -5.61 -22.23 2.13
N PRO A 50 -4.42 -22.83 2.32
CA PRO A 50 -3.24 -22.42 1.57
C PRO A 50 -3.48 -22.55 0.07
N LEU A 51 -2.97 -21.57 -0.68
CA LEU A 51 -3.03 -21.52 -2.14
C LEU A 51 -1.66 -21.84 -2.71
N ARG A 52 -1.64 -22.49 -3.86
CA ARG A 52 -0.42 -22.74 -4.63
C ARG A 52 0.18 -21.42 -5.13
N ALA A 53 1.50 -21.38 -5.23
CA ALA A 53 2.28 -20.21 -5.66
C ALA A 53 2.18 -19.86 -7.17
N GLU A 54 0.97 -19.83 -7.71
CA GLU A 54 0.64 -19.42 -9.09
C GLU A 54 -0.01 -18.01 -9.08
N TRP A 55 0.67 -17.03 -8.47
CA TRP A 55 0.10 -15.73 -8.10
C TRP A 55 -0.56 -14.97 -9.25
N LEU A 56 0.12 -14.89 -10.40
CA LEU A 56 -0.41 -14.22 -11.58
C LEU A 56 -1.70 -14.87 -12.08
N ASP A 57 -1.75 -16.20 -12.09
CA ASP A 57 -2.91 -16.95 -12.60
C ASP A 57 -4.10 -16.89 -11.64
N ILE A 58 -3.84 -16.85 -10.33
CA ILE A 58 -4.86 -16.55 -9.31
C ILE A 58 -5.46 -15.17 -9.57
N LEU A 59 -4.63 -14.13 -9.71
CA LEU A 59 -5.11 -12.78 -9.91
C LEU A 59 -5.83 -12.60 -11.25
N LYS A 60 -5.38 -13.25 -12.33
CA LYS A 60 -6.09 -13.28 -13.62
C LYS A 60 -7.46 -13.95 -13.49
N GLY A 61 -7.57 -15.01 -12.70
CA GLY A 61 -8.83 -15.70 -12.46
C GLY A 61 -9.90 -14.85 -11.74
N LEU A 62 -9.49 -13.77 -11.07
CA LEU A 62 -10.43 -12.83 -10.44
C LEU A 62 -11.27 -12.05 -11.45
N GLU A 63 -10.86 -11.95 -12.72
CA GLU A 63 -11.65 -11.27 -13.76
C GLU A 63 -13.06 -11.89 -13.86
N ALA A 64 -13.15 -13.22 -13.81
CA ALA A 64 -14.42 -13.96 -13.85
C ALA A 64 -15.28 -13.77 -12.59
N CYS A 65 -14.70 -13.30 -11.48
CA CYS A 65 -15.42 -13.04 -10.24
C CYS A 65 -16.17 -11.69 -10.25
N GLY A 66 -15.95 -10.84 -11.28
CA GLY A 66 -16.55 -9.51 -11.34
C GLY A 66 -15.96 -8.55 -10.29
N THR A 67 -16.79 -7.66 -9.75
CA THR A 67 -16.33 -6.63 -8.80
C THR A 67 -15.95 -7.26 -7.47
N VAL A 68 -14.72 -6.99 -7.04
CA VAL A 68 -14.15 -7.34 -5.73
C VAL A 68 -13.53 -6.08 -5.12
N MET A 69 -12.99 -6.17 -3.89
CA MET A 69 -12.17 -5.11 -3.32
C MET A 69 -10.71 -5.53 -3.19
N ALA A 70 -9.84 -4.72 -3.77
CA ALA A 70 -8.39 -4.79 -3.60
C ALA A 70 -7.95 -3.96 -2.38
N LEU A 71 -7.17 -4.58 -1.49
CA LEU A 71 -6.58 -3.93 -0.32
C LEU A 71 -5.06 -4.07 -0.36
N THR A 72 -4.38 -2.93 -0.36
CA THR A 72 -2.93 -2.83 -0.16
C THR A 72 -2.65 -1.85 0.96
N ARG A 73 -1.67 -2.16 1.81
CA ARG A 73 -1.32 -1.31 2.95
C ARG A 73 0.15 -1.40 3.31
N ASN A 74 0.62 -0.36 3.99
CA ASN A 74 1.81 -0.38 4.83
C ASN A 74 1.40 -0.18 6.30
N GLU A 75 2.36 0.17 7.16
CA GLU A 75 2.13 0.37 8.58
C GLU A 75 1.14 1.50 8.87
N SER A 76 1.26 2.60 8.12
CA SER A 76 0.55 3.85 8.38
C SER A 76 -0.70 4.06 7.54
N THR A 77 -0.79 3.37 6.39
CA THR A 77 -1.76 3.71 5.34
C THR A 77 -2.43 2.45 4.80
N VAL A 78 -3.75 2.46 4.72
CA VAL A 78 -4.58 1.43 4.08
C VAL A 78 -5.25 2.02 2.84
N HIS A 79 -5.14 1.33 1.71
CA HIS A 79 -5.77 1.68 0.44
C HIS A 79 -6.70 0.56 0.01
N GLU A 80 -7.99 0.86 -0.09
CA GLU A 80 -9.04 -0.06 -0.51
C GLU A 80 -9.69 0.45 -1.78
N LYS A 81 -9.81 -0.41 -2.79
CA LYS A 81 -10.35 -0.04 -4.09
C LYS A 81 -11.24 -1.15 -4.63
N ASP A 82 -12.50 -0.82 -4.89
CA ASP A 82 -13.42 -1.76 -5.55
C ASP A 82 -13.19 -1.71 -7.06
N GLY A 83 -13.24 -2.87 -7.72
CA GLY A 83 -13.14 -2.97 -9.17
C GLY A 83 -12.97 -4.39 -9.69
N ILE A 84 -12.78 -4.52 -11.01
CA ILE A 84 -12.54 -5.79 -11.71
C ILE A 84 -11.05 -5.92 -12.04
N TYR A 85 -10.48 -7.10 -11.80
CA TYR A 85 -9.09 -7.44 -12.12
C TYR A 85 -8.95 -7.70 -13.63
N GLN A 86 -8.63 -6.65 -14.40
CA GLN A 86 -8.50 -6.72 -15.86
C GLN A 86 -7.11 -6.33 -16.33
N ASN A 87 -6.77 -6.75 -17.55
CA ASN A 87 -5.50 -6.41 -18.21
C ASN A 87 -4.26 -6.81 -17.39
N LEU A 88 -4.32 -7.96 -16.72
CA LEU A 88 -3.18 -8.48 -15.97
C LEU A 88 -2.11 -9.06 -16.90
N SER A 89 -0.88 -8.58 -16.73
CA SER A 89 0.29 -9.04 -17.46
C SER A 89 1.50 -9.14 -16.55
N ALA A 90 2.53 -9.87 -16.98
CA ALA A 90 3.79 -9.94 -16.26
C ALA A 90 4.96 -10.10 -17.22
N GLN A 91 6.10 -9.52 -16.82
CA GLN A 91 7.40 -9.72 -17.45
C GLN A 91 8.39 -10.13 -16.37
N GLY A 92 8.76 -11.41 -16.35
CA GLY A 92 9.56 -11.99 -15.26
C GLY A 92 8.82 -11.87 -13.91
N PRO A 93 9.48 -11.39 -12.84
CA PRO A 93 8.86 -11.27 -11.52
C PRO A 93 7.98 -10.02 -11.35
N VAL A 94 7.89 -9.16 -12.36
CA VAL A 94 7.12 -7.90 -12.30
C VAL A 94 5.79 -8.08 -13.04
N GLY A 95 4.69 -7.84 -12.34
CA GLY A 95 3.34 -7.87 -12.87
C GLY A 95 2.67 -6.49 -12.89
N LEU A 96 1.69 -6.32 -13.75
CA LEU A 96 0.87 -5.11 -13.87
C LEU A 96 -0.60 -5.53 -13.94
N ALA A 97 -1.47 -4.80 -13.23
CA ALA A 97 -2.90 -4.75 -13.53
C ALA A 97 -3.21 -3.32 -13.96
N LEU A 98 -3.70 -3.13 -15.18
CA LEU A 98 -3.88 -1.80 -15.78
C LEU A 98 -5.34 -1.60 -16.18
N SER A 99 -6.16 -1.19 -15.21
CA SER A 99 -7.51 -0.70 -15.45
C SER A 99 -7.75 0.60 -14.69
N ARG A 100 -8.84 1.31 -15.00
CA ARG A 100 -9.20 2.55 -14.28
C ARG A 100 -9.55 2.28 -12.81
N GLU A 101 -10.05 1.08 -12.52
CA GLU A 101 -10.49 0.72 -11.16
C GLU A 101 -9.38 0.03 -10.39
N ILE A 102 -8.78 -1.03 -10.95
CA ILE A 102 -7.70 -1.81 -10.34
C ILE A 102 -6.40 -1.51 -11.10
N ASP A 103 -5.61 -0.57 -10.55
CA ASP A 103 -4.28 -0.23 -11.05
C ASP A 103 -3.21 -0.66 -10.04
N LEU A 104 -2.42 -1.67 -10.41
CA LEU A 104 -1.43 -2.31 -9.55
C LEU A 104 -0.05 -2.39 -10.22
N ARG A 105 1.00 -2.19 -9.43
CA ARG A 105 2.36 -2.69 -9.73
C ARG A 105 2.66 -3.84 -8.79
N LEU A 106 2.97 -5.01 -9.34
CA LEU A 106 3.12 -6.26 -8.61
C LEU A 106 4.57 -6.72 -8.68
N PHE A 107 5.16 -7.06 -7.54
CA PHE A 107 6.54 -7.50 -7.42
C PHE A 107 6.56 -8.91 -6.84
N PHE A 108 6.30 -9.92 -7.68
CA PHE A 108 6.08 -11.31 -7.26
C PHE A 108 7.29 -11.95 -6.58
N MET A 109 8.50 -11.42 -6.74
CA MET A 109 9.68 -11.83 -5.98
C MET A 109 9.55 -11.60 -4.47
N HIS A 110 8.61 -10.76 -4.02
CA HIS A 110 8.31 -10.54 -2.60
C HIS A 110 7.11 -11.34 -2.10
N TRP A 111 6.42 -12.09 -2.97
CA TRP A 111 5.26 -12.88 -2.61
C TRP A 111 5.69 -14.28 -2.19
N HIS A 112 5.36 -14.68 -0.96
CA HIS A 112 5.81 -15.92 -0.37
C HIS A 112 4.67 -16.90 -0.09
N ALA A 113 3.56 -16.43 0.47
CA ALA A 113 2.44 -17.26 0.87
C ALA A 113 1.10 -16.65 0.43
N GLY A 114 0.14 -17.50 0.09
CA GLY A 114 -1.23 -17.11 -0.27
C GLY A 114 -2.25 -18.01 0.42
N PHE A 115 -3.37 -17.43 0.86
CA PHE A 115 -4.44 -18.15 1.53
C PHE A 115 -5.81 -17.68 1.05
N ALA A 116 -6.71 -18.62 0.77
CA ALA A 116 -8.14 -18.34 0.74
C ALA A 116 -8.68 -18.38 2.18
N VAL A 117 -9.16 -17.24 2.66
CA VAL A 117 -9.63 -17.06 4.03
C VAL A 117 -11.14 -16.86 4.02
N THR A 118 -11.84 -17.64 4.85
CA THR A 118 -13.26 -17.44 5.17
C THR A 118 -13.38 -17.15 6.65
N GLU A 119 -14.03 -16.05 7.01
CA GLU A 119 -14.33 -15.70 8.41
C GLU A 119 -15.84 -15.60 8.59
N GLU A 120 -16.40 -16.57 9.30
CA GLU A 120 -17.82 -16.58 9.64
C GLU A 120 -18.16 -15.44 10.61
N SER A 121 -19.35 -14.87 10.46
CA SER A 121 -19.83 -13.85 11.40
C SER A 121 -20.03 -14.47 12.79
N ALA A 122 -19.42 -13.89 13.82
CA ALA A 122 -19.52 -14.38 15.20
C ALA A 122 -20.97 -14.59 15.68
N ASN A 123 -21.91 -13.78 15.18
CA ASN A 123 -23.32 -13.81 15.59
C ASN A 123 -24.26 -14.24 14.43
N GLY A 124 -23.73 -14.69 13.28
CA GLY A 124 -24.53 -15.09 12.11
C GLY A 124 -25.30 -13.97 11.39
N ASN A 125 -25.22 -12.73 11.88
CA ASN A 125 -25.99 -11.59 11.35
C ASN A 125 -25.41 -10.99 10.06
N ARG A 126 -24.26 -11.46 9.61
CA ARG A 126 -23.61 -11.01 8.37
C ARG A 126 -23.13 -12.22 7.57
N PRO A 127 -23.12 -12.13 6.23
CA PRO A 127 -22.52 -13.17 5.41
C PRO A 127 -21.05 -13.36 5.79
N ALA A 128 -20.56 -14.58 5.62
CA ALA A 128 -19.15 -14.91 5.82
C ALA A 128 -18.26 -13.99 4.96
N MET A 129 -17.23 -13.43 5.57
CA MET A 129 -16.25 -12.64 4.84
C MET A 129 -15.30 -13.59 4.12
N ARG A 130 -15.20 -13.45 2.78
CA ARG A 130 -14.32 -14.26 1.94
C ARG A 130 -13.22 -13.38 1.36
N SER A 131 -11.99 -13.86 1.42
CA SER A 131 -10.84 -13.13 0.91
C SER A 131 -9.72 -14.02 0.41
N LEU A 132 -8.93 -13.52 -0.52
CA LEU A 132 -7.60 -14.04 -0.85
C LEU A 132 -6.58 -13.13 -0.17
N GLN A 133 -5.65 -13.69 0.59
CA GLN A 133 -4.66 -12.91 1.34
C GLN A 133 -3.24 -13.40 1.03
N PHE A 134 -2.37 -12.46 0.66
CA PHE A 134 -1.01 -12.74 0.22
C PHE A 134 0.01 -12.07 1.14
N TYR A 135 1.12 -12.76 1.39
CA TYR A 135 2.11 -12.39 2.41
C TYR A 135 3.53 -12.51 1.89
N ASP A 136 4.43 -11.69 2.44
CA ASP A 136 5.87 -11.80 2.20
C ASP A 136 6.51 -12.88 3.06
N ALA A 137 7.82 -13.11 2.88
CA ALA A 137 8.57 -14.12 3.62
C ALA A 137 8.60 -13.88 5.14
N ALA A 138 8.31 -12.65 5.59
CA ALA A 138 8.16 -12.31 7.00
C ALA A 138 6.73 -12.44 7.52
N GLY A 139 5.77 -12.81 6.66
CA GLY A 139 4.37 -12.94 7.00
C GLY A 139 3.67 -11.59 7.14
N ARG A 140 4.22 -10.52 6.56
CA ARG A 140 3.52 -9.23 6.45
C ARG A 140 2.61 -9.25 5.24
N ALA A 141 1.42 -8.67 5.37
CA ALA A 141 0.47 -8.62 4.26
C ALA A 141 1.04 -7.82 3.09
N VAL A 142 1.04 -8.44 1.92
CA VAL A 142 1.44 -7.82 0.65
C VAL A 142 0.21 -7.27 -0.06
N HIS A 143 -0.83 -8.07 -0.19
CA HIS A 143 -2.06 -7.70 -0.89
C HIS A 143 -3.21 -8.58 -0.44
N LYS A 144 -4.43 -8.07 -0.48
CA LYS A 144 -5.64 -8.84 -0.19
C LYS A 144 -6.75 -8.51 -1.17
N VAL A 145 -7.59 -9.49 -1.45
CA VAL A 145 -8.78 -9.35 -2.27
C VAL A 145 -9.97 -9.82 -1.45
N PHE A 146 -10.99 -8.99 -1.29
CA PHE A 146 -12.21 -9.32 -0.58
C PHE A 146 -13.38 -9.45 -1.54
N ALA A 147 -14.18 -10.48 -1.37
CA ALA A 147 -15.47 -10.58 -2.04
C ALA A 147 -16.38 -9.41 -1.58
N ARG A 148 -17.18 -8.92 -2.52
CA ARG A 148 -18.24 -7.93 -2.34
C ARG A 148 -19.58 -8.58 -2.67
N GLU A 149 -20.66 -7.86 -2.37
CA GLU A 149 -22.01 -8.30 -2.72
C GLU A 149 -22.16 -8.60 -4.22
N ALA A 150 -21.47 -7.83 -5.07
CA ALA A 150 -21.48 -7.98 -6.52
C ALA A 150 -20.51 -9.06 -7.06
N THR A 151 -19.77 -9.76 -6.19
CA THR A 151 -18.83 -10.80 -6.63
C THR A 151 -19.60 -12.06 -7.06
N ASP A 152 -19.26 -12.61 -8.22
CA ASP A 152 -19.73 -13.92 -8.65
C ASP A 152 -19.10 -15.00 -7.76
N MET A 153 -19.89 -15.46 -6.79
CA MET A 153 -19.43 -16.44 -5.81
C MET A 153 -19.23 -17.85 -6.39
N ALA A 154 -19.87 -18.19 -7.51
CA ALA A 154 -19.61 -19.46 -8.18
C ALA A 154 -18.23 -19.44 -8.84
N ALA A 155 -17.90 -18.36 -9.55
CA ALA A 155 -16.57 -18.14 -10.10
C ALA A 155 -15.49 -18.06 -9.01
N TRP A 156 -15.77 -17.34 -7.90
CA TRP A 156 -14.88 -17.27 -6.75
C TRP A 156 -14.57 -18.65 -6.16
N ASN A 157 -15.59 -19.47 -5.92
CA ASN A 157 -15.40 -20.80 -5.33
C ASN A 157 -14.61 -21.72 -6.28
N ALA A 158 -14.91 -21.69 -7.58
CA ALA A 158 -14.16 -22.45 -8.58
C ALA A 158 -12.68 -22.00 -8.66
N LEU A 159 -12.42 -20.70 -8.52
CA LEU A 159 -11.07 -20.15 -8.46
C LEU A 159 -10.31 -20.68 -7.24
N VAL A 160 -10.92 -20.60 -6.05
CA VAL A 160 -10.31 -21.09 -4.81
C VAL A 160 -10.04 -22.59 -4.89
N GLU A 161 -11.00 -23.39 -5.36
CA GLU A 161 -10.85 -24.84 -5.52
C GLU A 161 -9.70 -25.19 -6.46
N ARG A 162 -9.59 -24.49 -7.61
CA ARG A 162 -8.53 -24.69 -8.60
C ARG A 162 -7.12 -24.50 -8.01
N PHE A 163 -6.94 -23.50 -7.13
CA PHE A 163 -5.62 -23.12 -6.62
C PHE A 163 -5.34 -23.59 -5.19
N ALA A 164 -6.30 -24.25 -4.53
CA ALA A 164 -6.11 -24.81 -3.20
C ALA A 164 -4.95 -25.83 -3.17
N GLU A 165 -4.09 -25.70 -2.17
CA GLU A 165 -3.00 -26.63 -1.90
C GLU A 165 -2.89 -26.86 -0.37
N PRO A 166 -3.78 -27.65 0.25
CA PRO A 166 -3.80 -27.85 1.70
C PRO A 166 -2.48 -28.38 2.29
N SER A 167 -1.66 -29.03 1.47
CA SER A 167 -0.33 -29.52 1.83
C SER A 167 0.76 -28.45 1.82
N ALA A 168 0.49 -27.23 1.33
CA ALA A 168 1.49 -26.16 1.30
C ALA A 168 1.82 -25.68 2.73
N GLY A 169 3.04 -25.99 3.17
CA GLY A 169 3.56 -25.62 4.48
C GLY A 169 4.40 -24.36 4.44
N TYR A 170 3.78 -23.19 4.25
CA TYR A 170 4.50 -21.91 4.24
C TYR A 170 5.16 -21.65 5.60
N VAL A 171 6.48 -21.40 5.58
CA VAL A 171 7.26 -21.04 6.77
C VAL A 171 7.65 -19.57 6.67
N PHE A 172 7.25 -18.78 7.66
CA PHE A 172 7.64 -17.39 7.79
C PHE A 172 8.96 -17.25 8.56
N ARG A 173 9.71 -16.20 8.26
CA ARG A 173 11.04 -15.92 8.80
C ARG A 173 11.08 -14.52 9.38
N GLU A 174 12.04 -14.25 10.24
CA GLU A 174 12.25 -12.87 10.70
C GLU A 174 12.59 -11.95 9.51
N PRO A 175 12.07 -10.71 9.48
CA PRO A 175 12.41 -9.76 8.44
C PRO A 175 13.91 -9.43 8.49
N ALA A 176 14.51 -9.27 7.31
CA ALA A 176 15.89 -8.79 7.21
C ALA A 176 15.99 -7.35 7.75
N ALA A 177 17.11 -7.05 8.42
CA ALA A 177 17.39 -5.68 8.86
C ALA A 177 17.47 -4.72 7.66
N LYS A 178 16.94 -3.50 7.83
CA LYS A 178 17.08 -2.44 6.83
C LYS A 178 18.58 -2.13 6.65
N PRO A 179 19.08 -2.01 5.41
CA PRO A 179 20.45 -1.55 5.19
C PRO A 179 20.68 -0.18 5.82
N ALA A 180 21.87 0.03 6.39
CA ALA A 180 22.25 1.33 6.90
C ALA A 180 22.30 2.35 5.76
N VAL A 181 21.78 3.55 6.03
CA VAL A 181 21.90 4.69 5.10
C VAL A 181 23.34 5.17 5.14
N LYS A 182 23.97 5.33 3.97
CA LYS A 182 25.33 5.87 3.85
C LYS A 182 25.39 7.29 4.40
N ALA A 183 26.56 7.75 4.83
CA ALA A 183 26.72 9.16 5.15
C ALA A 183 26.53 10.03 3.90
N ASP A 184 25.97 11.22 4.08
CA ASP A 184 25.74 12.17 2.98
C ASP A 184 27.04 12.49 2.22
N ALA A 185 28.19 12.54 2.92
CA ALA A 185 29.51 12.77 2.35
C ALA A 185 30.02 11.63 1.45
N GLU A 186 29.41 10.44 1.50
CA GLU A 186 29.75 9.30 0.64
C GLU A 186 28.98 9.30 -0.69
N ILE A 187 28.03 10.23 -0.85
CA ILE A 187 27.21 10.35 -2.06
C ILE A 187 27.87 11.35 -3.03
N ASP A 188 28.04 10.94 -4.29
CA ASP A 188 28.43 11.84 -5.38
C ASP A 188 27.23 12.73 -5.75
N VAL A 189 27.04 13.82 -4.98
CA VAL A 189 25.92 14.76 -5.15
C VAL A 189 25.90 15.42 -6.54
N PRO A 190 27.04 15.86 -7.13
CA PRO A 190 27.06 16.37 -8.50
C PRO A 190 26.55 15.36 -9.53
N ALA A 191 27.00 14.10 -9.47
CA ALA A 191 26.56 13.07 -10.40
C ALA A 191 25.09 12.66 -10.16
N LEU A 192 24.65 12.58 -8.91
CA LEU A 192 23.25 12.35 -8.56
C LEU A 192 22.35 13.47 -9.11
N THR A 193 22.77 14.72 -8.95
CA THR A 193 22.05 15.89 -9.46
C THR A 193 21.93 15.83 -10.98
N GLN A 194 23.04 15.58 -11.68
CA GLN A 194 23.05 15.47 -13.13
C GLN A 194 22.14 14.34 -13.61
N ALA A 195 22.21 13.18 -12.96
CA ALA A 195 21.33 12.06 -13.26
C ALA A 195 19.85 12.40 -13.07
N TRP A 196 19.52 13.17 -12.03
CA TRP A 196 18.16 13.64 -11.77
C TRP A 196 17.68 14.58 -12.86
N THR A 197 18.52 15.53 -13.28
CA THR A 197 18.24 16.47 -14.37
C THR A 197 18.00 15.76 -15.70
N ASP A 198 18.75 14.69 -15.97
CA ASP A 198 18.70 13.96 -17.24
C ASP A 198 17.53 12.98 -17.35
N MET A 199 16.79 12.76 -16.26
CA MET A 199 15.64 11.83 -16.23
C MET A 199 14.66 12.11 -17.37
N LYS A 200 14.19 11.03 -18.00
CA LYS A 200 13.19 11.06 -19.08
C LYS A 200 11.88 10.40 -18.72
N ASP A 201 11.88 9.59 -17.67
CA ASP A 201 10.70 8.91 -17.15
C ASP A 201 10.78 8.78 -15.62
N THR A 202 9.64 8.90 -14.93
CA THR A 202 9.57 8.77 -13.46
C THR A 202 10.05 7.42 -12.93
N HIS A 203 9.98 6.35 -13.73
CA HIS A 203 10.42 5.00 -13.36
C HIS A 203 11.95 4.88 -13.30
N GLU A 204 12.70 5.77 -13.96
CA GLU A 204 14.17 5.83 -13.87
C GLU A 204 14.64 6.25 -12.48
N PHE A 205 13.77 6.90 -11.70
CA PHE A 205 14.09 7.38 -10.35
C PHE A 205 14.59 6.25 -9.44
N PHE A 206 13.93 5.09 -9.46
CA PHE A 206 14.30 3.95 -8.62
C PHE A 206 15.68 3.41 -9.00
N GLU A 207 15.96 3.29 -10.29
CA GLU A 207 17.25 2.81 -10.78
C GLU A 207 18.37 3.81 -10.46
N MET A 208 18.08 5.10 -10.55
CA MET A 208 19.01 6.17 -10.15
C MET A 208 19.37 6.06 -8.67
N LEU A 209 18.40 5.97 -7.76
CA LEU A 209 18.67 5.82 -6.32
C LEU A 209 19.55 4.60 -6.04
N ARG A 210 19.24 3.47 -6.68
CA ARG A 210 20.02 2.22 -6.57
C ARG A 210 21.44 2.39 -7.07
N ARG A 211 21.64 3.06 -8.22
CA ARG A 211 22.97 3.27 -8.83
C ARG A 211 23.89 4.07 -7.90
N PHE A 212 23.37 5.11 -7.25
CA PHE A 212 24.15 5.91 -6.30
C PHE A 212 24.18 5.30 -4.88
N GLY A 213 23.34 4.29 -4.62
CA GLY A 213 23.19 3.69 -3.29
C GLY A 213 22.74 4.72 -2.26
N VAL A 214 21.87 5.65 -2.68
CA VAL A 214 21.33 6.74 -1.88
C VAL A 214 19.92 6.39 -1.44
N GLU A 215 19.58 6.65 -0.17
CA GLU A 215 18.22 6.50 0.32
C GLU A 215 17.31 7.60 -0.27
N ARG A 216 16.01 7.34 -0.38
CA ARG A 216 15.06 8.23 -1.05
C ARG A 216 14.99 9.63 -0.42
N GLN A 217 14.78 9.74 0.89
CA GLN A 217 14.76 11.04 1.58
C GLN A 217 16.16 11.66 1.70
N GLN A 218 17.22 10.85 1.74
CA GLN A 218 18.58 11.32 1.61
C GLN A 218 18.78 12.03 0.26
N ALA A 219 18.34 11.45 -0.84
CA ALA A 219 18.40 12.08 -2.15
C ALA A 219 17.62 13.40 -2.19
N PHE A 220 16.46 13.48 -1.51
CA PHE A 220 15.68 14.72 -1.43
C PHE A 220 16.42 15.84 -0.72
N ARG A 221 17.12 15.53 0.38
CA ARG A 221 17.95 16.51 1.08
C ARG A 221 19.16 16.95 0.26
N LEU A 222 19.76 16.04 -0.50
CA LEU A 222 20.98 16.28 -1.27
C LEU A 222 20.74 17.00 -2.60
N VAL A 223 19.50 17.00 -3.12
CA VAL A 223 19.13 17.66 -4.38
C VAL A 223 17.97 18.65 -4.16
N PRO A 224 18.16 19.69 -3.32
CA PRO A 224 17.09 20.58 -2.87
C PRO A 224 16.46 21.43 -3.99
N GLN A 225 17.11 21.59 -5.13
CA GLN A 225 16.54 22.30 -6.29
C GLN A 225 15.32 21.58 -6.91
N TYR A 226 15.12 20.29 -6.60
CA TYR A 226 13.97 19.51 -7.04
C TYR A 226 13.06 19.09 -5.88
N CYS A 227 13.43 19.41 -4.64
CA CYS A 227 12.84 18.84 -3.45
C CYS A 227 12.64 19.89 -2.37
N GLU A 228 11.40 20.02 -1.88
CA GLU A 228 11.05 20.99 -0.85
C GLU A 228 10.28 20.32 0.29
N ARG A 229 10.60 20.67 1.55
CA ARG A 229 9.89 20.14 2.71
C ARG A 229 8.57 20.88 2.94
N LEU A 230 7.52 20.10 3.19
CA LEU A 230 6.22 20.59 3.62
C LEU A 230 6.02 20.41 5.13
N SER A 231 5.04 21.13 5.68
CA SER A 231 4.50 20.83 7.01
C SER A 231 3.90 19.43 7.03
N THR A 232 3.90 18.79 8.20
CA THR A 232 3.25 17.48 8.40
C THR A 232 1.74 17.53 8.17
N ASP A 233 1.13 18.71 8.28
CA ASP A 233 -0.30 18.92 8.03
C ASP A 233 -0.65 18.98 6.53
N ALA A 234 0.36 19.04 5.65
CA ALA A 234 0.15 19.23 4.21
C ALA A 234 -0.64 18.09 3.55
N VAL A 235 -0.56 16.85 4.07
CA VAL A 235 -1.34 15.72 3.52
C VAL A 235 -2.84 15.91 3.76
N ALA A 236 -3.23 16.37 4.95
CA ALA A 236 -4.64 16.62 5.25
C ALA A 236 -5.18 17.77 4.40
N GLN A 237 -4.39 18.84 4.27
CA GLN A 237 -4.75 19.97 3.42
C GLN A 237 -4.82 19.58 1.94
N LEU A 238 -3.86 18.80 1.42
CA LEU A 238 -3.87 18.30 0.04
C LEU A 238 -5.16 17.56 -0.30
N LEU A 239 -5.58 16.63 0.57
CA LEU A 239 -6.80 15.85 0.35
C LEU A 239 -8.06 16.74 0.44
N GLY A 240 -8.09 17.67 1.40
CA GLY A 240 -9.19 18.63 1.54
C GLY A 240 -9.34 19.54 0.33
N ASP A 241 -8.25 20.18 -0.08
CA ASP A 241 -8.22 21.11 -1.21
C ASP A 241 -8.53 20.38 -2.53
N ALA A 242 -7.99 19.18 -2.74
CA ALA A 242 -8.30 18.36 -3.93
C ALA A 242 -9.79 18.01 -4.01
N ALA A 243 -10.44 17.73 -2.87
CA ALA A 243 -11.86 17.44 -2.82
C ALA A 243 -12.74 18.66 -3.06
N VAL A 244 -12.36 19.83 -2.51
CA VAL A 244 -13.07 21.10 -2.71
C VAL A 244 -13.00 21.53 -4.18
N ASP A 245 -11.82 21.47 -4.78
CA ASP A 245 -11.58 21.93 -6.15
C ASP A 245 -11.93 20.87 -7.21
N GLY A 246 -12.21 19.64 -6.79
CA GLY A 246 -12.49 18.51 -7.69
C GLY A 246 -11.28 18.12 -8.54
N VAL A 247 -10.06 18.36 -8.07
CA VAL A 247 -8.83 18.02 -8.77
C VAL A 247 -8.69 16.50 -8.80
N SER A 248 -8.58 15.94 -10.01
CA SER A 248 -8.31 14.51 -10.15
C SER A 248 -6.86 14.21 -9.79
N ILE A 249 -6.67 13.30 -8.83
CA ILE A 249 -5.37 12.94 -8.28
C ILE A 249 -5.07 11.46 -8.50
N MET A 250 -3.82 11.08 -8.29
CA MET A 250 -3.41 9.70 -8.12
C MET A 250 -2.85 9.49 -6.72
N VAL A 251 -3.26 8.40 -6.06
CA VAL A 251 -2.79 8.04 -4.72
C VAL A 251 -2.14 6.67 -4.77
N PHE A 252 -0.84 6.63 -4.49
CA PHE A 252 0.00 5.43 -4.50
C PHE A 252 0.25 4.99 -3.06
N VAL A 253 -0.14 3.76 -2.74
CA VAL A 253 0.16 3.13 -1.44
C VAL A 253 0.77 1.76 -1.70
N GLY A 254 1.95 1.54 -1.12
CA GLY A 254 2.74 0.33 -1.33
C GLY A 254 2.80 -0.57 -0.10
N SER A 255 2.93 -1.87 -0.34
CA SER A 255 3.48 -2.87 0.58
C SER A 255 4.87 -3.30 0.07
N SER A 256 5.44 -4.37 0.64
CA SER A 256 6.71 -4.93 0.16
C SER A 256 6.62 -5.53 -1.25
N GLY A 257 5.44 -5.93 -1.72
CA GLY A 257 5.27 -6.65 -2.99
C GLY A 257 4.17 -6.12 -3.92
N CYS A 258 3.51 -5.02 -3.54
CA CYS A 258 2.41 -4.43 -4.31
C CYS A 258 2.40 -2.91 -4.15
N ILE A 259 2.17 -2.16 -5.23
CA ILE A 259 1.76 -0.76 -5.17
C ILE A 259 0.37 -0.68 -5.77
N GLN A 260 -0.58 -0.15 -5.01
CA GLN A 260 -1.95 0.07 -5.44
C GLN A 260 -2.18 1.56 -5.69
N ILE A 261 -2.84 1.84 -6.80
CA ILE A 261 -2.99 3.19 -7.32
C ILE A 261 -4.47 3.50 -7.44
N HIS A 262 -4.90 4.60 -6.81
CA HIS A 262 -6.16 5.25 -7.14
C HIS A 262 -5.89 6.30 -8.21
N THR A 263 -6.78 6.45 -9.18
CA THR A 263 -6.80 7.58 -10.11
C THR A 263 -8.22 8.13 -10.18
N GLY A 264 -8.39 9.41 -9.87
CA GLY A 264 -9.68 10.07 -9.85
C GLY A 264 -9.77 11.22 -8.85
N PRO A 265 -10.90 11.95 -8.84
CA PRO A 265 -11.18 12.88 -7.77
C PRO A 265 -11.46 12.13 -6.46
N VAL A 266 -11.20 12.80 -5.35
CA VAL A 266 -11.64 12.40 -4.02
C VAL A 266 -12.72 13.37 -3.54
N SER A 267 -13.65 12.94 -2.68
CA SER A 267 -14.76 13.81 -2.26
C SER A 267 -15.07 13.80 -0.78
N ASN A 268 -15.15 12.64 -0.14
CA ASN A 268 -15.57 12.51 1.25
C ASN A 268 -14.35 12.40 2.17
N ILE A 269 -13.79 13.55 2.54
CA ILE A 269 -12.62 13.64 3.41
C ILE A 269 -13.05 13.76 4.87
N GLN A 270 -12.65 12.79 5.70
CA GLN A 270 -13.08 12.69 7.10
C GLN A 270 -11.88 12.53 8.02
N PRO A 271 -11.44 13.59 8.71
CA PRO A 271 -10.54 13.47 9.84
C PRO A 271 -11.19 12.67 10.97
N MET A 272 -10.41 11.85 11.67
CA MET A 272 -10.90 11.09 12.82
C MET A 272 -9.81 10.96 13.88
N ASP A 273 -10.10 11.48 15.07
CA ASP A 273 -9.28 11.28 16.26
C ASP A 273 -9.59 9.93 16.90
N GLY A 274 -8.56 9.12 17.09
CA GLY A 274 -8.61 7.87 17.82
C GLY A 274 -8.21 8.04 19.30
N LYS A 275 -8.12 6.92 20.01
CA LYS A 275 -7.58 6.90 21.37
C LYS A 275 -6.06 7.14 21.35
N ASP A 276 -5.51 7.58 22.47
CA ASP A 276 -4.06 7.68 22.69
C ASP A 276 -3.30 8.55 21.65
N GLY A 277 -3.95 9.60 21.14
CA GLY A 277 -3.33 10.55 20.19
C GLY A 277 -3.23 10.04 18.75
N VAL A 278 -3.80 8.88 18.45
CA VAL A 278 -3.96 8.35 17.09
C VAL A 278 -4.80 9.32 16.28
N ARG A 279 -4.33 9.72 15.09
CA ARG A 279 -5.07 10.63 14.20
C ARG A 279 -5.13 10.05 12.79
N TRP A 280 -6.32 10.01 12.22
CA TRP A 280 -6.54 9.53 10.86
C TRP A 280 -7.03 10.66 9.97
N ILE A 281 -6.58 10.65 8.72
CA ILE A 281 -7.29 11.28 7.61
C ILE A 281 -7.86 10.17 6.72
N ASN A 282 -9.14 10.27 6.40
CA ASN A 282 -9.83 9.26 5.62
C ASN A 282 -10.39 9.84 4.33
N VAL A 283 -10.29 9.07 3.25
CA VAL A 283 -11.16 9.21 2.07
C VAL A 283 -12.20 8.10 2.18
N LEU A 284 -13.49 8.44 2.15
CA LEU A 284 -14.60 7.50 2.30
C LEU A 284 -15.55 7.60 1.09
N ASP A 285 -14.99 7.41 -0.10
CA ASP A 285 -15.70 7.50 -1.37
C ASP A 285 -16.25 6.15 -1.80
N LYS A 286 -17.28 6.17 -2.66
CA LYS A 286 -17.80 4.93 -3.26
C LYS A 286 -16.72 4.27 -4.11
N GLY A 287 -16.29 3.07 -3.70
CA GLY A 287 -15.31 2.27 -4.42
C GLY A 287 -13.85 2.74 -4.25
N PHE A 288 -13.57 3.69 -3.36
CA PHE A 288 -12.22 4.03 -2.92
C PHE A 288 -12.22 4.49 -1.47
N ASN A 289 -11.49 3.77 -0.61
CA ASN A 289 -11.22 4.23 0.75
C ASN A 289 -9.71 4.34 0.97
N LEU A 290 -9.32 5.40 1.67
CA LEU A 290 -7.96 5.62 2.15
C LEU A 290 -8.04 5.87 3.65
N HIS A 291 -7.18 5.22 4.42
CA HIS A 291 -7.02 5.48 5.85
C HIS A 291 -5.54 5.74 6.12
N LEU A 292 -5.16 6.98 6.42
CA LEU A 292 -3.76 7.35 6.66
C LEU A 292 -3.60 7.92 8.09
N ARG A 293 -2.63 7.38 8.82
CA ARG A 293 -2.24 7.84 10.17
C ARG A 293 -1.45 9.14 10.10
N THR A 294 -2.11 10.29 10.26
CA THR A 294 -1.44 11.59 10.20
C THR A 294 -0.52 11.84 11.38
N ASP A 295 -0.79 11.21 12.53
CA ASP A 295 0.09 11.27 13.70
C ASP A 295 1.44 10.55 13.50
N LEU A 296 1.54 9.66 12.50
CA LEU A 296 2.79 8.97 12.16
C LEU A 296 3.61 9.72 11.11
N ILE A 297 3.11 10.82 10.54
CA ILE A 297 3.84 11.60 9.54
C ILE A 297 5.02 12.32 10.21
N ALA A 298 6.24 11.97 9.80
CA ALA A 298 7.46 12.66 10.24
C ALA A 298 7.97 13.66 9.21
N ASN A 299 7.86 13.33 7.92
CA ASN A 299 8.33 14.19 6.83
C ASN A 299 7.36 14.15 5.66
N VAL A 300 7.17 15.31 5.03
CA VAL A 300 6.43 15.43 3.77
C VAL A 300 7.28 16.25 2.80
N TRP A 301 7.36 15.79 1.56
CA TRP A 301 8.19 16.40 0.52
C TRP A 301 7.38 16.69 -0.74
N VAL A 302 7.56 17.86 -1.33
CA VAL A 302 7.32 18.07 -2.77
C VAL A 302 8.56 17.60 -3.50
N VAL A 303 8.37 16.80 -4.55
CA VAL A 303 9.47 16.24 -5.35
C VAL A 303 9.14 16.43 -6.83
N GLN A 304 10.02 17.12 -7.54
CA GLN A 304 9.90 17.39 -8.97
C GLN A 304 10.85 16.47 -9.75
N LYS A 305 10.29 15.69 -10.68
CA LYS A 305 11.04 14.74 -11.50
C LYS A 305 10.92 15.17 -12.97
N PRO A 306 12.02 15.59 -13.63
CA PRO A 306 12.01 15.84 -15.05
C PRO A 306 11.61 14.58 -15.84
N THR A 307 10.81 14.76 -16.88
CA THR A 307 10.45 13.70 -17.84
C THR A 307 10.43 14.25 -19.25
N SER A 308 10.28 13.38 -20.24
CA SER A 308 10.09 13.78 -21.64
C SER A 308 8.79 14.58 -21.86
N ASP A 309 7.79 14.40 -20.99
CA ASP A 309 6.48 15.06 -21.06
C ASP A 309 6.41 16.35 -20.22
N GLY A 310 7.54 16.78 -19.65
CA GLY A 310 7.62 17.89 -18.70
C GLY A 310 7.91 17.42 -17.28
N VAL A 311 7.86 18.35 -16.32
CA VAL A 311 8.08 18.03 -14.91
C VAL A 311 6.86 17.30 -14.36
N VAL A 312 7.10 16.22 -13.62
CA VAL A 312 6.09 15.53 -12.79
C VAL A 312 6.37 15.85 -11.33
N THR A 313 5.40 16.49 -10.69
CA THR A 313 5.45 16.89 -9.28
C THR A 313 4.69 15.89 -8.43
N SER A 314 5.31 15.40 -7.36
CA SER A 314 4.69 14.51 -6.38
C SER A 314 4.77 15.05 -4.97
N VAL A 315 3.76 14.77 -4.15
CA VAL A 315 3.81 14.96 -2.70
C VAL A 315 4.01 13.60 -2.04
N GLU A 316 5.07 13.43 -1.26
CA GLU A 316 5.46 12.16 -0.68
C GLU A 316 5.54 12.25 0.84
N ALA A 317 4.81 11.39 1.56
CA ALA A 317 4.76 11.36 3.02
C ALA A 317 5.56 10.17 3.57
N PHE A 318 6.29 10.41 4.67
CA PHE A 318 7.17 9.43 5.31
C PHE A 318 7.00 9.39 6.82
N ASP A 319 7.10 8.21 7.39
CA ASP A 319 7.11 8.00 8.83
C ASP A 319 8.49 8.27 9.46
N ALA A 320 8.58 8.15 10.79
CA ALA A 320 9.81 8.39 11.54
C ALA A 320 10.93 7.36 11.25
N GLU A 321 10.59 6.20 10.72
CA GLU A 321 11.56 5.18 10.28
C GLU A 321 11.99 5.37 8.82
N GLY A 322 11.47 6.39 8.15
CA GLY A 322 11.75 6.70 6.76
C GLY A 322 10.99 5.83 5.74
N ASN A 323 9.98 5.07 6.18
CA ASN A 323 9.13 4.33 5.23
C ASN A 323 8.20 5.30 4.49
N ASN A 324 7.99 5.06 3.20
CA ASN A 324 6.99 5.81 2.44
C ASN A 324 5.57 5.38 2.87
N MET A 325 4.79 6.35 3.33
CA MET A 325 3.42 6.17 3.78
C MET A 325 2.43 6.21 2.61
N ALA A 326 2.60 7.21 1.73
CA ALA A 326 1.83 7.39 0.51
C ALA A 326 2.56 8.37 -0.44
N MET A 327 2.22 8.33 -1.71
CA MET A 327 2.62 9.35 -2.70
C MET A 327 1.40 9.85 -3.46
N PHE A 328 1.35 11.16 -3.70
CA PHE A 328 0.26 11.85 -4.38
C PHE A 328 0.76 12.52 -5.65
N PHE A 329 -0.01 12.44 -6.72
CA PHE A 329 0.25 13.05 -8.03
C PHE A 329 -1.05 13.64 -8.58
N GLY A 330 -0.97 14.54 -9.57
CA GLY A 330 -2.12 14.85 -10.42
C GLY A 330 -2.40 13.72 -11.40
N GLU A 331 -3.67 13.42 -11.70
CA GLU A 331 -3.99 12.49 -12.78
C GLU A 331 -3.31 12.93 -14.08
N ARG A 332 -2.61 12.00 -14.74
CA ARG A 332 -2.03 12.24 -16.07
C ARG A 332 -2.14 11.02 -16.95
N LYS A 333 -2.20 11.27 -18.26
CA LYS A 333 -2.03 10.23 -19.29
C LYS A 333 -0.60 10.28 -19.83
N PRO A 334 -0.05 9.15 -20.32
CA PRO A 334 1.25 9.16 -21.01
C PRO A 334 1.26 10.18 -22.15
N GLY A 335 2.34 10.94 -22.29
CA GLY A 335 2.46 11.98 -23.32
C GLY A 335 1.78 13.31 -22.97
N GLN A 336 1.24 13.47 -21.75
CA GLN A 336 0.60 14.71 -21.31
C GLN A 336 1.32 15.29 -20.08
N PRO A 337 1.47 16.63 -20.01
CA PRO A 337 2.02 17.28 -18.82
C PRO A 337 1.06 17.15 -17.64
N GLU A 338 1.55 17.42 -16.43
CA GLU A 338 0.72 17.42 -15.23
C GLU A 338 -0.35 18.53 -15.24
N LEU A 339 -1.51 18.21 -14.64
CA LEU A 339 -2.65 19.12 -14.56
C LEU A 339 -2.23 20.45 -13.93
N GLN A 340 -2.67 21.57 -14.52
CA GLN A 340 -2.42 22.88 -13.93
C GLN A 340 -3.03 22.99 -12.53
N GLY A 341 -4.26 22.48 -12.33
CA GLY A 341 -4.90 22.44 -11.01
C GLY A 341 -4.11 21.65 -9.97
N TRP A 342 -3.40 20.59 -10.37
CA TRP A 342 -2.49 19.87 -9.47
C TRP A 342 -1.30 20.73 -9.06
N ARG A 343 -0.67 21.43 -10.03
CA ARG A 343 0.45 22.34 -9.76
C ARG A 343 0.06 23.47 -8.82
N ASP A 344 -1.11 24.07 -9.05
CA ASP A 344 -1.63 25.17 -8.25
C ASP A 344 -1.94 24.70 -6.82
N LEU A 345 -2.56 23.52 -6.67
CA LEU A 345 -2.80 22.88 -5.37
C LEU A 345 -1.48 22.67 -4.61
N VAL A 346 -0.48 22.04 -5.24
CA VAL A 346 0.81 21.77 -4.59
C VAL A 346 1.54 23.05 -4.22
N ALA A 347 1.41 24.12 -5.01
CA ALA A 347 1.99 25.43 -4.71
C ALA A 347 1.36 26.07 -3.46
N GLY A 348 0.06 25.81 -3.21
CA GLY A 348 -0.66 26.31 -2.03
C GLY A 348 -0.37 25.55 -0.73
N LEU A 349 0.29 24.39 -0.79
CA LEU A 349 0.53 23.57 0.40
C LEU A 349 1.53 24.22 1.38
N PRO A 350 1.31 24.08 2.70
CA PRO A 350 2.11 24.73 3.72
C PRO A 350 3.54 24.19 3.71
N ARG A 351 4.49 25.08 3.45
CA ARG A 351 5.92 24.78 3.52
C ARG A 351 6.37 24.62 4.96
N LYS A 352 7.39 23.78 5.19
CA LYS A 352 8.01 23.71 6.52
C LYS A 352 8.74 25.02 6.75
N THR A 353 8.25 25.85 7.67
CA THR A 353 8.98 27.04 8.11
C THR A 353 10.27 26.59 8.77
N GLU A 354 11.42 27.07 8.30
CA GLU A 354 12.66 26.95 9.06
C GLU A 354 12.49 27.75 10.36
N VAL A 355 12.20 27.06 11.46
CA VAL A 355 12.55 27.62 12.76
C VAL A 355 14.07 27.59 12.78
N ALA A 356 14.70 28.75 12.73
CA ALA A 356 16.12 28.88 12.95
C ALA A 356 16.44 28.17 14.28
N GLU A 357 17.01 26.96 14.21
CA GLU A 357 17.59 26.33 15.38
C GLU A 357 18.73 27.26 15.81
N ALA A 358 18.50 27.98 16.91
CA ALA A 358 19.51 28.78 17.54
C ALA A 358 20.68 27.85 17.93
N VAL A 359 21.86 28.23 17.43
CA VAL A 359 23.19 27.62 17.62
C VAL A 359 23.45 27.15 19.04
#